data_AF-A0A7C5ENL0-F1
#
_entry.id   AF-A0A7C5ENL0-F1
#
_cell.length_a   1.000
_cell.length_b   1.000
_cell.length_c   1.000
_cell.angle_alpha   90.00
_cell.angle_beta   90.00
_cell.angle_gamma   90.00
#
_symmetry.space_group_name_H-M   'P 1'
#
loop_
_entity.id
_entity.type
_entity.pdbx_description
1 polymer ?
#
loop_
_entity_poly.entity_id
_entity_poly.type
_entity_poly.pdbx_seq_one_letter_code
_entity_poly.pdbx_strand_id
1 'polypeptide(L)'
;MPRGKNKRVRHGEYYLINDVSRLVNLSQKRIREYEKEGFIKPLREKSTNNRLYSPFDIKQIQQINHLIHERGFTLACLRNLLVLAPCWNIFDCQDKEKCPAFQIPWRPCFEVREYKETLCNGPCERCAVYLNRDVKREKILEKVPPDDFAT
;
A
#
# COMPACT_ATOMS: atom_id res chain seq x y z
N MET A 1 -22.28 2.87 -36.49
CA MET A 1 -22.44 3.67 -35.26
C MET A 1 -21.15 3.63 -34.44
N PRO A 2 -20.43 4.74 -34.18
CA PRO A 2 -19.41 4.75 -33.16
C PRO A 2 -19.99 5.23 -31.82
N ARG A 3 -19.69 4.43 -30.80
CA ARG A 3 -20.21 4.44 -29.43
C ARG A 3 -19.97 5.78 -28.73
N GLY A 4 -21.00 6.25 -28.03
CA GLY A 4 -21.05 7.55 -27.36
C GLY A 4 -19.88 7.80 -26.41
N LYS A 5 -19.42 9.05 -26.43
CA LYS A 5 -18.47 9.64 -25.48
C LYS A 5 -19.12 9.66 -24.09
N ASN A 6 -18.90 8.61 -23.29
CA ASN A 6 -19.40 8.58 -21.91
C ASN A 6 -18.58 9.55 -21.04
N LYS A 7 -19.23 10.63 -20.62
CA LYS A 7 -18.74 11.61 -19.65
C LYS A 7 -18.27 10.87 -18.39
N ARG A 8 -16.99 11.02 -18.05
CA ARG A 8 -16.37 10.52 -16.82
C ARG A 8 -17.05 11.19 -15.63
N VAL A 9 -17.70 10.41 -14.78
CA VAL A 9 -18.32 10.93 -13.56
C VAL A 9 -17.22 11.06 -12.51
N ARG A 10 -16.54 12.22 -12.47
CA ARG A 10 -15.77 12.64 -11.30
C ARG A 10 -16.78 13.01 -10.21
N HIS A 11 -16.96 12.19 -9.19
CA HIS A 11 -17.60 12.63 -7.94
C HIS A 11 -16.52 13.32 -7.10
N GLY A 12 -16.17 14.56 -7.46
CA GLY A 12 -15.07 15.31 -6.84
C GLY A 12 -13.68 14.71 -7.14
N GLU A 13 -12.73 14.87 -6.21
CA GLU A 13 -11.35 14.31 -6.29
C GLU A 13 -11.29 12.77 -6.17
N TYR A 14 -12.43 12.08 -6.06
CA TYR A 14 -12.52 10.64 -5.86
C TYR A 14 -13.02 9.89 -7.09
N TYR A 15 -12.64 8.61 -7.18
CA TYR A 15 -12.91 7.71 -8.31
C TYR A 15 -13.70 6.50 -7.84
N LEU A 16 -14.64 6.02 -8.67
CA LEU A 16 -15.33 4.75 -8.45
C LEU A 16 -14.48 3.57 -8.94
N ILE A 17 -14.78 2.36 -8.45
CA ILE A 17 -14.01 1.16 -8.79
C ILE A 17 -13.96 0.87 -10.30
N ASN A 18 -15.00 1.24 -11.05
CA ASN A 18 -15.05 1.10 -12.50
C ASN A 18 -13.98 1.96 -13.20
N ASP A 19 -13.78 3.20 -12.71
CA ASP A 19 -12.79 4.11 -13.26
C ASP A 19 -11.38 3.67 -12.86
N VAL A 20 -11.19 3.30 -11.59
CA VAL A 20 -9.90 2.80 -11.08
C VAL A 20 -9.45 1.57 -11.84
N SER A 21 -10.34 0.60 -12.06
CA SER A 21 -10.08 -0.62 -12.83
C SER A 21 -9.50 -0.32 -14.23
N ARG A 22 -10.04 0.70 -14.92
CA ARG A 22 -9.54 1.14 -16.22
C ARG A 22 -8.21 1.90 -16.12
N LEU A 23 -8.05 2.75 -15.10
CA LEU A 23 -6.84 3.56 -14.91
C LEU A 23 -5.60 2.73 -14.59
N VAL A 24 -5.77 1.65 -13.82
CA VAL A 24 -4.66 0.78 -13.37
C VAL A 24 -4.59 -0.54 -14.14
N ASN A 25 -5.47 -0.72 -15.12
CA ASN A 25 -5.60 -1.94 -15.93
C ASN A 25 -5.72 -3.23 -15.11
N LEU A 26 -6.58 -3.21 -14.08
CA LEU A 26 -6.84 -4.37 -13.21
C LEU A 26 -8.32 -4.72 -13.16
N SER A 27 -8.61 -5.99 -12.94
CA SER A 27 -9.98 -6.41 -12.62
C SER A 27 -10.43 -5.81 -11.28
N GLN A 28 -11.71 -5.51 -11.15
CA GLN A 28 -12.28 -5.03 -9.88
C GLN A 28 -12.10 -6.04 -8.75
N LYS A 29 -12.12 -7.34 -9.07
CA LYS A 29 -11.85 -8.43 -8.12
C LYS A 29 -10.44 -8.27 -7.51
N ARG A 30 -9.43 -8.02 -8.34
CA ARG A 30 -8.04 -7.82 -7.89
C ARG A 30 -7.87 -6.58 -7.02
N ILE A 31 -8.55 -5.47 -7.36
CA ILE A 31 -8.53 -4.26 -6.54
C ILE A 31 -9.16 -4.51 -5.15
N ARG A 32 -10.27 -5.27 -5.10
CA ARG A 32 -10.92 -5.65 -3.83
C ARG A 32 -10.04 -6.62 -3.03
N GLU A 33 -9.28 -7.47 -3.69
CA GLU A 33 -8.28 -8.33 -3.04
C GLU A 33 -7.20 -7.47 -2.37
N TYR A 34 -6.67 -6.43 -3.02
CA TYR A 34 -5.70 -5.53 -2.38
C TYR A 34 -6.26 -4.78 -1.17
N GLU A 35 -7.54 -4.39 -1.18
CA GLU A 35 -8.22 -3.84 0.01
C GLU A 35 -8.31 -4.89 1.12
N LYS A 36 -8.71 -6.12 0.79
CA LYS A 36 -8.81 -7.23 1.75
C LYS A 36 -7.46 -7.55 2.40
N GLU A 37 -6.37 -7.47 1.62
CA GLU A 37 -5.00 -7.68 2.08
C GLU A 37 -4.43 -6.50 2.88
N GLY A 38 -5.21 -5.43 3.08
CA GLY A 38 -4.78 -4.26 3.85
C GLY A 38 -3.75 -3.40 3.13
N PHE A 39 -3.62 -3.52 1.81
CA PHE A 39 -2.69 -2.67 1.06
C PHE A 39 -3.28 -1.31 0.70
N ILE A 40 -4.60 -1.20 0.69
CA ILE A 40 -5.34 0.04 0.50
C ILE A 40 -6.58 0.05 1.39
N LYS A 41 -7.08 1.25 1.71
CA LYS A 41 -8.37 1.43 2.37
C LYS A 41 -9.09 2.64 1.77
N PRO A 42 -9.83 2.45 0.65
CA PRO A 42 -10.62 3.54 0.07
C PRO A 42 -11.71 3.99 1.05
N LEU A 43 -12.18 5.23 0.88
CA LEU A 43 -13.33 5.71 1.63
C LEU A 43 -14.61 5.02 1.16
N ARG A 44 -15.67 5.11 1.97
CA ARG A 44 -17.00 4.59 1.62
C ARG A 44 -17.99 5.72 1.62
N GLU A 45 -18.78 5.79 0.56
CA GLU A 45 -19.88 6.74 0.46
C GLU A 45 -20.98 6.37 1.46
N LYS A 46 -21.46 7.36 2.23
CA LYS A 46 -22.37 7.12 3.37
C LYS A 46 -23.71 6.50 2.97
N SER A 47 -24.25 6.89 1.81
CA SER A 47 -25.58 6.46 1.35
C SER A 47 -25.55 5.16 0.56
N THR A 48 -24.59 5.01 -0.35
CA THR A 48 -24.52 3.88 -1.29
C THR A 48 -23.57 2.77 -0.83
N ASN A 49 -22.73 3.06 0.17
CA ASN A 49 -21.61 2.21 0.60
C ASN A 49 -20.61 1.90 -0.53
N ASN A 50 -20.62 2.70 -1.60
CA ASN A 50 -19.68 2.57 -2.71
C ASN A 50 -18.27 2.98 -2.26
N ARG A 51 -17.26 2.33 -2.83
CA ARG A 51 -15.85 2.67 -2.60
C ARG A 51 -15.48 3.93 -3.38
N LEU A 52 -14.87 4.87 -2.67
CA LEU A 52 -14.35 6.13 -3.19
C LEU A 52 -12.83 6.12 -3.06
N TYR A 53 -12.15 5.97 -4.19
CA TYR A 53 -10.70 5.89 -4.26
C TYR A 53 -10.12 7.29 -4.49
N SER A 54 -9.12 7.68 -3.70
CA SER A 54 -8.37 8.93 -3.93
C SER A 54 -7.23 8.73 -4.92
N PRO A 55 -6.59 9.82 -5.39
CA PRO A 55 -5.33 9.72 -6.13
C PRO A 55 -4.24 8.96 -5.37
N PHE A 56 -4.22 9.04 -4.03
CA PHE A 56 -3.28 8.28 -3.20
C PHE A 56 -3.54 6.78 -3.28
N ASP A 57 -4.80 6.33 -3.19
CA ASP A 57 -5.12 4.90 -3.32
C ASP A 57 -4.75 4.36 -4.70
N ILE A 58 -4.99 5.14 -5.76
CA ILE A 58 -4.65 4.75 -7.14
C ILE A 58 -3.14 4.56 -7.28
N LYS A 59 -2.33 5.48 -6.74
CA LYS A 59 -0.86 5.34 -6.74
C LYS A 59 -0.40 4.09 -5.98
N GLN A 60 -0.99 3.82 -4.82
CA GLN A 60 -0.68 2.58 -4.07
C GLN A 60 -1.02 1.34 -4.90
N ILE A 61 -2.20 1.29 -5.53
CA ILE A 61 -2.60 0.16 -6.39
C ILE A 61 -1.59 -0.07 -7.52
N GLN A 62 -1.14 1.00 -8.18
CA GLN A 62 -0.15 0.90 -9.26
C GLN A 62 1.19 0.34 -8.76
N GLN A 63 1.66 0.79 -7.60
CA GLN A 63 2.91 0.29 -7.00
C GLN A 63 2.81 -1.18 -6.61
N ILE A 64 1.73 -1.57 -5.94
CA ILE A 64 1.47 -2.98 -5.57
C ILE A 64 1.41 -3.86 -6.82
N ASN A 65 0.72 -3.39 -7.87
CA ASN A 65 0.60 -4.09 -9.12
C ASN A 65 1.97 -4.32 -9.79
N HIS A 66 2.79 -3.28 -9.85
CA HIS A 66 4.16 -3.35 -10.37
C HIS A 66 5.00 -4.38 -9.59
N LEU A 67 4.96 -4.34 -8.26
CA LEU A 67 5.70 -5.30 -7.43
C LEU A 67 5.26 -6.75 -7.70
N ILE A 68 3.96 -7.00 -7.88
CA ILE A 68 3.47 -8.35 -8.13
C ILE A 68 3.80 -8.83 -9.53
N HIS A 69 3.49 -8.03 -10.56
CA HIS A 69 3.52 -8.48 -11.94
C HIS A 69 4.86 -8.28 -12.63
N GLU A 70 5.66 -7.29 -12.22
CA GLU A 70 6.96 -7.01 -12.81
C GLU A 70 8.14 -7.46 -11.93
N ARG A 71 7.95 -7.50 -10.61
CA ARG A 71 9.00 -7.95 -9.67
C ARG A 71 8.76 -9.36 -9.09
N GLY A 72 7.64 -10.00 -9.42
CA GLY A 72 7.35 -11.38 -9.02
C GLY A 72 6.96 -11.56 -7.54
N PHE A 73 6.60 -10.48 -6.84
CA PHE A 73 6.17 -10.60 -5.45
C PHE A 73 4.79 -11.26 -5.34
N THR A 74 4.59 -12.05 -4.29
CA THR A 74 3.26 -12.54 -3.92
C THR A 74 2.59 -11.58 -2.94
N LEU A 75 1.25 -11.68 -2.79
CA LEU A 75 0.50 -10.91 -1.78
C LEU A 75 1.07 -11.17 -0.36
N ALA A 76 1.35 -12.44 -0.04
CA ALA A 76 1.92 -12.81 1.26
C ALA A 76 3.31 -12.17 1.48
N CYS A 77 4.16 -12.19 0.45
CA CYS A 77 5.47 -11.55 0.50
C CYS A 77 5.36 -10.04 0.77
N LEU A 78 4.47 -9.34 0.05
CA LEU A 78 4.26 -7.91 0.25
C LEU A 78 3.74 -7.57 1.65
N ARG A 79 2.82 -8.37 2.19
CA ARG A 79 2.31 -8.17 3.55
C ARG A 79 3.43 -8.26 4.57
N ASN A 80 4.29 -9.27 4.47
CA ASN A 80 5.45 -9.43 5.34
C ASN A 80 6.45 -8.29 5.16
N LEU A 81 6.73 -7.89 3.91
CA LEU A 81 7.65 -6.80 3.61
C LEU A 81 7.20 -5.48 4.27
N LEU A 82 5.92 -5.12 4.16
CA LEU A 82 5.36 -3.88 4.72
C LEU A 82 5.38 -3.84 6.25
N VAL A 83 5.38 -5.01 6.90
CA VAL A 83 5.40 -5.15 8.37
C VAL A 83 6.83 -5.10 8.92
N LEU A 84 7.79 -5.63 8.16
CA LEU A 84 9.17 -5.81 8.60
C LEU A 84 10.11 -4.69 8.15
N ALA A 85 9.86 -4.08 6.98
CA ALA A 85 10.74 -3.07 6.41
C ALA A 85 10.11 -1.67 6.51
N PRO A 86 10.89 -0.65 6.92
CA PRO A 86 10.42 0.73 6.87
C PRO A 86 10.23 1.19 5.42
N CYS A 87 9.42 2.24 5.22
CA CYS A 87 9.05 2.69 3.88
C CYS A 87 10.25 3.10 3.01
N TRP A 88 11.33 3.66 3.58
CA TRP A 88 12.53 4.05 2.82
C TRP A 88 13.39 2.87 2.33
N ASN A 89 13.15 1.65 2.82
CA ASN A 89 13.78 0.44 2.28
C ASN A 89 12.96 -0.16 1.12
N ILE A 90 11.70 0.25 0.97
CA ILE A 90 10.75 -0.28 -0.01
C ILE A 90 10.55 0.71 -1.16
N PHE A 91 10.41 2.00 -0.82
CA PHE A 91 10.16 3.09 -1.76
C PHE A 91 11.42 3.93 -1.92
N ASP A 92 11.73 4.30 -3.16
CA ASP A 92 12.84 5.19 -3.52
C ASP A 92 12.54 6.65 -3.13
N CYS A 93 12.63 6.94 -1.84
CA CYS A 93 12.39 8.26 -1.28
C CYS A 93 13.66 9.12 -1.39
N GLN A 94 13.64 10.09 -2.30
CA GLN A 94 14.76 10.97 -2.63
C GLN A 94 15.23 11.85 -1.45
N ASP A 95 14.33 12.22 -0.54
CA ASP A 95 14.61 13.10 0.60
C ASP A 95 14.46 12.38 1.95
N LYS A 96 14.70 11.06 2.00
CA LYS A 96 14.49 10.26 3.22
C LYS A 96 15.27 10.80 4.43
N GLU A 97 16.44 11.40 4.21
CA GLU A 97 17.29 11.99 5.25
C GLU A 97 16.59 13.16 5.96
N LYS A 98 15.66 13.85 5.30
CA LYS A 98 14.87 14.94 5.90
C LYS A 98 13.63 14.42 6.64
N CYS A 99 13.28 13.14 6.47
CA CYS A 99 12.09 12.56 7.08
C CYS A 99 12.30 12.28 8.57
N PRO A 100 11.45 12.81 9.47
CA PRO A 100 11.55 12.51 10.90
C PRO A 100 11.51 11.03 11.26
N ALA A 101 10.78 10.21 10.48
CA ALA A 101 10.74 8.77 10.70
C ALA A 101 12.08 8.08 10.39
N PHE A 102 12.86 8.61 9.44
CA PHE A 102 14.19 8.08 9.12
C PHE A 102 15.21 8.38 10.21
N GLN A 103 15.06 9.52 10.90
CA GLN A 103 15.94 9.93 12.00
C GLN A 103 15.74 9.08 13.27
N ILE A 104 14.63 8.33 13.36
CA ILE A 104 14.26 7.51 14.53
C ILE A 104 13.84 6.11 14.04
N PRO A 105 14.78 5.32 13.47
CA PRO A 105 14.45 4.09 12.73
C PRO A 105 13.88 2.97 13.61
N TRP A 106 14.05 3.04 14.94
CA TRP A 106 13.47 2.07 15.87
C TRP A 106 11.96 2.28 16.11
N ARG A 107 11.40 3.42 15.70
CA ARG A 107 9.96 3.70 15.80
C ARG A 107 9.29 3.63 14.42
N PRO A 108 8.11 3.01 14.30
CA PRO A 108 7.30 3.09 13.09
C PRO A 108 6.93 4.53 12.72
N CYS A 109 6.80 4.79 11.41
CA CYS A 109 6.49 6.14 10.92
C CYS A 109 5.17 6.72 11.45
N PHE A 110 4.20 5.87 11.78
CA PHE A 110 2.91 6.33 12.32
C PHE A 110 2.98 6.77 13.78
N GLU A 111 3.85 6.19 14.61
CA GLU A 111 4.11 6.69 15.97
C GLU A 111 4.83 8.03 15.92
N VAL A 112 5.75 8.21 14.97
CA VAL A 112 6.44 9.49 14.76
C VAL A 112 5.43 10.60 14.41
N ARG A 113 4.39 10.26 13.63
CA ARG A 113 3.32 11.20 13.25
C ARG A 113 2.42 11.64 14.39
N GLU A 114 2.49 11.03 15.57
CA GLU A 114 1.76 11.50 16.76
C GLU A 114 2.30 12.84 17.27
N TYR A 115 3.58 13.14 17.01
CA TYR A 115 4.22 14.37 17.49
C TYR A 115 4.98 15.14 16.40
N LYS A 116 5.25 14.55 15.22
CA LYS A 116 5.94 15.22 14.12
C LYS A 116 5.53 14.69 12.73
N GLU A 117 5.19 15.59 11.82
CA GLU A 117 4.83 15.22 10.45
C GLU A 117 5.99 14.54 9.71
N THR A 118 5.67 13.55 8.87
CA THR A 118 6.63 12.84 8.02
C THR A 118 6.47 13.24 6.56
N LEU A 119 7.46 12.92 5.71
CA LEU A 119 7.39 13.19 4.27
C LEU A 119 6.46 12.25 3.50
N CYS A 120 5.71 11.38 4.19
CA CYS A 120 4.73 10.54 3.55
C CYS A 120 3.49 11.37 3.18
N ASN A 121 3.22 11.50 1.88
CA ASN A 121 2.09 12.27 1.34
C ASN A 121 0.71 11.65 1.61
N GLY A 122 0.64 10.45 2.20
CA GLY A 122 -0.59 9.73 2.46
C GLY A 122 -1.04 9.80 3.92
N PRO A 123 -2.35 9.77 4.20
CA PRO A 123 -2.83 9.59 5.57
C PRO A 123 -2.52 8.18 6.08
N CYS A 124 -2.18 8.05 7.36
CA CYS A 124 -1.84 6.77 7.97
C CYS A 124 -2.98 5.77 7.85
N GLU A 125 -4.21 6.17 8.09
CA GLU A 125 -5.40 5.32 8.09
C GLU A 125 -5.66 4.64 6.73
N ARG A 126 -4.93 5.02 5.68
CA ARG A 126 -5.05 4.47 4.32
C ARG A 126 -3.73 3.93 3.77
N CYS A 127 -2.65 4.02 4.54
CA CYS A 127 -1.33 3.54 4.16
C CYS A 127 -1.18 2.06 4.48
N ALA A 128 -0.66 1.27 3.54
CA ALA A 128 -0.46 -0.17 3.70
C ALA A 128 0.35 -0.55 4.96
N VAL A 129 1.37 0.25 5.33
CA VAL A 129 2.18 0.01 6.55
C VAL A 129 1.33 0.14 7.81
N TYR A 130 0.53 1.20 7.91
CA TYR A 130 -0.33 1.42 9.06
C TYR A 130 -1.50 0.44 9.12
N LEU A 131 -2.09 0.09 7.97
CA LEU A 131 -3.17 -0.88 7.89
C LEU A 131 -2.76 -2.26 8.39
N ASN A 132 -1.47 -2.60 8.27
CA ASN A 132 -0.89 -3.86 8.75
C ASN A 132 -0.13 -3.73 10.08
N ARG A 133 -0.27 -2.61 10.80
CA ARG A 133 0.51 -2.34 12.04
C ARG A 133 0.30 -3.38 13.15
N ASP A 134 -0.89 -3.97 13.20
CA ASP A 134 -1.28 -4.95 14.22
C ASP A 134 -0.90 -6.40 13.80
N VAL A 135 -0.35 -6.58 12.59
CA VAL A 135 0.13 -7.88 12.12
C VAL A 135 1.40 -8.24 12.90
N LYS A 136 1.40 -9.43 13.50
CA LYS A 136 2.53 -9.95 14.27
C LYS A 136 3.79 -10.03 13.40
N ARG A 137 4.89 -9.47 13.89
CA ARG A 137 6.21 -9.59 13.26
C ARG A 137 6.78 -10.98 13.53
N GLU A 138 6.65 -11.87 12.56
CA GLU A 138 7.23 -13.22 12.62
C GLU A 138 8.59 -13.25 11.92
N LYS A 139 9.50 -14.10 12.42
CA LYS A 139 10.78 -14.36 11.75
C LYS A 139 10.49 -15.22 10.53
N ILE A 140 10.89 -14.75 9.36
CA ILE A 140 10.66 -15.48 8.09
C ILE A 140 11.64 -16.65 7.94
N LEU A 141 12.86 -16.49 8.45
CA LEU A 141 13.91 -17.50 8.36
C LEU A 141 14.16 -18.12 9.74
N GLU A 142 14.24 -19.44 9.77
CA GLU A 142 14.63 -20.21 10.92
C GLU A 142 16.15 -20.09 11.17
N LYS A 143 16.59 -20.38 12.40
CA LYS A 143 18.01 -20.52 12.67
C LYS A 143 18.46 -21.85 12.06
N VAL A 144 19.45 -21.82 11.17
CA VAL A 144 20.12 -23.04 10.73
C VAL A 144 20.83 -23.65 11.95
N PRO A 145 20.60 -24.93 12.28
CA PRO A 145 21.34 -25.62 13.34
C PRO A 145 22.85 -25.56 13.08
N PRO A 146 23.70 -25.50 14.12
CA PRO A 146 25.16 -25.40 13.95
C PRO A 146 25.78 -26.54 13.14
N ASP A 147 25.13 -27.70 13.09
CA ASP A 147 25.73 -28.96 12.63
C ASP A 147 25.62 -29.22 11.12
N ASP A 148 24.89 -28.38 10.37
CA ASP A 148 24.64 -28.58 8.93
C ASP A 148 25.76 -28.07 8.01
N PHE A 149 26.85 -27.54 8.55
CA PHE A 149 28.00 -27.03 7.77
C PHE A 149 29.30 -27.86 7.93
N ALA A 150 29.25 -29.00 8.61
CA ALA A 150 30.38 -29.90 8.75
C ALA A 150 30.31 -31.02 7.70
N THR A 151 30.65 -30.73 6.44
CA THR A 151 31.09 -31.74 5.47
C THR A 151 32.10 -31.14 4.51
#